data_AF-A0A7A8NFB1-F1
#
_entry.id   AF-A0A7A8NFB1-F1
#
_cell.length_a   1.000
_cell.length_b   1.000
_cell.length_c   1.000
_cell.angle_alpha   90.00
_cell.angle_beta   90.00
_cell.angle_gamma   90.00
#
_symmetry.space_group_name_H-M   'P 1'
#
loop_
_entity.id
_entity.type
_entity.pdbx_description
1 polymer ?
#
loop_
_entity_poly.entity_id
_entity_poly.type
_entity_poly.pdbx_seq_one_letter_code
_entity_poly.pdbx_strand_id
1 'polypeptide(L)'
;MLQVTSEQWLSWLSLYFWPLLRVLALISTAPIVSERSVPKRVKLGLAMMITFAIAPSLPANDVPVFSFFALWLAVQQILIGIALGFTMQFAFAAVRTAGEIIGLQMGLSFATFVDPASHLNMPVLARIMDMLALLLFLTFNGHLWLISLLVDTFHTLPIGGEPLNSNAFLALTKAGSLIFLNGLMLALPLITLLLTLNLALGLLNRMAPQLSIFVIGFPLTLTVGISLMAALMPLIASFCEHLFSEIFNLLADIISELPLI
;
A
#
# COMPACT_ATOMS: atom_id res chain seq x y z
N MET A 1 -46.32 16.16 9.35
CA MET A 1 -45.68 14.92 9.82
C MET A 1 -45.11 14.22 8.60
N LEU A 2 -43.79 14.01 8.54
CA LEU A 2 -43.18 13.24 7.44
C LEU A 2 -43.69 11.79 7.54
N GLN A 3 -44.61 11.40 6.66
CA GLN A 3 -45.05 10.01 6.52
C GLN A 3 -44.00 9.29 5.66
N VAL A 4 -43.02 8.65 6.30
CA VAL A 4 -42.02 7.82 5.62
C VAL A 4 -42.62 6.44 5.43
N THR A 5 -42.78 5.99 4.19
CA THR A 5 -43.22 4.63 3.88
C THR A 5 -42.06 3.64 4.05
N SER A 6 -42.38 2.37 4.32
CA SER A 6 -41.37 1.31 4.47
C SER A 6 -40.49 1.17 3.22
N GLU A 7 -41.07 1.35 2.03
CA GLU A 7 -40.36 1.29 0.74
C GLU A 7 -39.38 2.46 0.56
N GLN A 8 -39.75 3.66 0.99
CA GLN A 8 -38.88 4.83 0.93
C GLN A 8 -37.68 4.70 1.88
N TRP A 9 -37.86 4.02 3.02
CA TRP A 9 -36.74 3.73 3.92
C TRP A 9 -35.76 2.70 3.34
N LEU A 10 -36.29 1.68 2.67
CA LEU A 10 -35.50 0.66 1.98
C LEU A 10 -34.68 1.23 0.82
N SER A 11 -35.23 2.17 0.05
CA SER A 11 -34.51 2.82 -1.05
C SER A 11 -33.39 3.75 -0.56
N TRP A 12 -33.62 4.47 0.55
CA TRP A 12 -32.53 5.21 1.20
C TRP A 12 -31.46 4.27 1.73
N LEU A 13 -31.85 3.15 2.34
CA LEU A 13 -30.88 2.16 2.81
C LEU A 13 -30.02 1.61 1.67
N SER A 14 -30.61 1.20 0.54
CA SER A 14 -29.85 0.67 -0.60
C SER A 14 -28.90 1.71 -1.20
N LEU A 15 -29.31 2.98 -1.25
CA LEU A 15 -28.48 4.08 -1.77
C LEU A 15 -27.16 4.23 -1.00
N TYR A 16 -27.18 4.10 0.34
CA TYR A 16 -25.98 4.26 1.16
C TYR A 16 -25.25 2.94 1.42
N PHE A 17 -25.94 1.81 1.45
CA PHE A 17 -25.35 0.52 1.85
C PHE A 17 -24.27 0.02 0.88
N TRP A 18 -24.52 0.07 -0.43
CA TRP A 18 -23.57 -0.43 -1.43
C TRP A 18 -22.29 0.41 -1.52
N PRO A 19 -22.36 1.75 -1.60
CA PRO A 19 -21.16 2.58 -1.55
C PRO A 19 -20.40 2.44 -0.23
N LEU A 20 -21.11 2.25 0.89
CA LEU A 20 -20.48 2.02 2.19
C LEU A 20 -19.59 0.78 2.18
N LEU A 21 -20.03 -0.33 1.57
CA LEU A 21 -19.22 -1.55 1.47
C LEU A 21 -17.92 -1.31 0.70
N ARG A 22 -17.99 -0.63 -0.45
CA ARG A 22 -16.81 -0.31 -1.28
C ARG A 22 -15.84 0.63 -0.56
N VAL A 23 -16.37 1.70 0.06
CA VAL A 23 -15.57 2.67 0.83
C VAL A 23 -14.94 2.04 2.06
N LEU A 24 -15.67 1.20 2.79
CA LEU A 24 -15.15 0.48 3.96
C LEU A 24 -14.05 -0.50 3.54
N ALA A 25 -14.23 -1.21 2.43
CA ALA A 25 -13.22 -2.10 1.86
C ALA A 25 -11.93 -1.34 1.50
N LEU A 26 -12.04 -0.18 0.83
CA LEU A 26 -10.90 0.70 0.57
C LEU A 26 -10.22 1.14 1.87
N ILE A 27 -10.95 1.70 2.83
CA ILE A 27 -10.37 2.21 4.09
C ILE A 27 -9.69 1.11 4.90
N SER A 28 -10.24 -0.11 4.86
CA SER A 28 -9.67 -1.26 5.55
C SER A 28 -8.34 -1.73 4.95
N THR A 29 -8.14 -1.49 3.65
CA THR A 29 -6.96 -1.93 2.89
C THR A 29 -5.99 -0.81 2.54
N ALA A 30 -6.39 0.46 2.61
CA ALA A 30 -5.53 1.59 2.28
C ALA A 30 -4.38 1.75 3.30
N PRO A 31 -3.13 2.02 2.87
CA PRO A 31 -1.95 1.97 3.72
C PRO A 31 -1.99 2.88 4.95
N ILE A 32 -2.57 4.09 4.87
CA ILE A 32 -2.67 5.00 6.03
C ILE A 32 -3.63 4.47 7.10
N VAL A 33 -4.81 4.01 6.67
CA VAL A 33 -5.93 3.74 7.59
C VAL A 33 -6.00 2.25 7.95
N SER A 34 -5.29 1.39 7.23
CA SER A 34 -5.21 -0.05 7.51
C SER A 34 -4.42 -0.39 8.78
N GLU A 35 -3.58 0.53 9.28
CA GLU A 35 -2.77 0.29 10.48
C GLU A 35 -3.59 -0.13 11.71
N ARG A 36 -2.96 -0.92 12.58
CA ARG A 36 -3.54 -1.39 13.86
C ARG A 36 -3.66 -0.26 14.89
N SER A 37 -2.95 0.85 14.69
CA SER A 37 -2.98 2.06 15.52
C SER A 37 -4.37 2.72 15.49
N VAL A 38 -5.09 2.62 14.37
CA VAL A 38 -6.42 3.23 14.21
C VAL A 38 -7.52 2.26 14.68
N PRO A 39 -8.33 2.61 15.69
CA PRO A 39 -9.38 1.73 16.19
C PRO A 39 -10.47 1.50 15.14
N LYS A 40 -11.02 0.28 15.10
CA LYS A 40 -12.04 -0.12 14.10
C LYS A 40 -13.24 0.83 14.05
N ARG A 41 -13.61 1.43 15.18
CA ARG A 41 -14.71 2.41 15.27
C ARG A 41 -14.43 3.69 14.47
N VAL A 42 -13.19 4.18 14.48
CA VAL A 42 -12.79 5.36 13.70
C VAL A 42 -12.80 5.04 12.21
N LYS A 43 -12.32 3.85 11.81
CA LYS A 43 -12.37 3.40 10.40
C LYS A 43 -13.81 3.35 9.88
N LEU A 44 -14.73 2.78 10.66
CA LEU A 44 -16.14 2.72 10.31
C LEU A 44 -16.78 4.12 10.26
N GLY A 45 -16.48 4.98 11.23
CA GLY A 45 -16.97 6.37 11.24
C GLY A 45 -16.52 7.16 10.03
N LEU A 46 -15.25 7.04 9.64
CA LEU A 46 -14.70 7.70 8.46
C LEU A 46 -15.34 7.16 7.17
N ALA A 47 -15.56 5.86 7.07
CA ALA A 47 -16.27 5.25 5.94
C ALA A 47 -17.69 5.82 5.79
N MET A 48 -18.45 5.86 6.89
CA MET A 48 -19.80 6.42 6.89
C MET A 48 -19.82 7.90 6.49
N MET A 49 -18.87 8.70 6.99
CA MET A 49 -18.78 10.12 6.66
C MET A 49 -18.48 10.36 5.17
N ILE A 50 -17.54 9.59 4.61
CA ILE A 50 -17.20 9.65 3.18
C ILE A 50 -18.40 9.20 2.33
N THR A 51 -19.05 8.10 2.69
CA THR A 51 -20.23 7.62 1.98
C THR A 51 -21.37 8.64 2.01
N PHE A 52 -21.62 9.30 3.14
CA PHE A 52 -22.66 10.32 3.23
C PHE A 52 -22.36 11.54 2.35
N ALA A 53 -21.09 11.90 2.18
CA ALA A 53 -20.67 12.98 1.31
C ALA A 53 -20.80 12.64 -0.20
N ILE A 54 -20.51 11.39 -0.59
CA ILE A 54 -20.46 10.97 -1.99
C ILE A 54 -21.82 10.44 -2.49
N ALA A 55 -22.58 9.75 -1.64
CA ALA A 55 -23.81 9.05 -2.08
C ALA A 55 -24.83 9.92 -2.84
N PRO A 56 -25.06 11.21 -2.51
CA PRO A 56 -26.00 12.05 -3.26
C PRO A 56 -25.60 12.33 -4.71
N SER A 57 -24.30 12.24 -5.05
CA SER A 57 -23.78 12.47 -6.40
C SER A 57 -23.65 11.18 -7.23
N LEU A 58 -23.94 10.02 -6.63
CA LEU A 58 -23.83 8.73 -7.32
C LEU A 58 -25.06 8.45 -8.20
N PRO A 59 -24.88 7.69 -9.30
CA PRO A 59 -26.02 7.21 -10.07
C PRO A 59 -26.96 6.38 -9.18
N ALA A 60 -28.26 6.51 -9.41
CA ALA A 60 -29.27 5.79 -8.64
C ALA A 60 -29.08 4.28 -8.81
N ASN A 61 -29.10 3.55 -7.69
CA ASN A 61 -28.98 2.09 -7.67
C ASN A 61 -30.17 1.50 -6.93
N ASP A 62 -31.01 0.79 -7.67
CA ASP A 62 -32.26 0.21 -7.17
C ASP A 62 -32.12 -1.26 -6.74
N VAL A 63 -30.90 -1.75 -6.53
CA VAL A 63 -30.69 -3.15 -6.13
C VAL A 63 -31.10 -3.34 -4.65
N PRO A 64 -32.15 -4.14 -4.37
CA PRO A 64 -32.60 -4.37 -3.00
C PRO A 64 -31.55 -5.14 -2.21
N VAL A 65 -31.30 -4.69 -0.97
CA VAL A 65 -30.30 -5.30 -0.06
C VAL A 65 -30.66 -6.75 0.30
N PHE A 66 -31.95 -7.06 0.37
CA PHE A 66 -32.46 -8.40 0.71
C PHE A 66 -32.85 -9.19 -0.54
N SER A 67 -31.87 -9.51 -1.39
CA SER A 67 -32.06 -10.34 -2.59
C SER A 67 -30.99 -11.42 -2.69
N PHE A 68 -31.30 -12.52 -3.37
CA PHE A 68 -30.32 -13.58 -3.66
C PHE A 68 -29.10 -13.02 -4.42
N PHE A 69 -29.32 -12.01 -5.27
CA PHE A 69 -28.26 -11.34 -6.03
C PHE A 69 -27.41 -10.38 -5.18
N ALA A 70 -27.93 -9.94 -4.02
CA ALA A 70 -27.28 -8.95 -3.17
C ALA A 70 -25.95 -9.46 -2.60
N LEU A 71 -25.84 -10.75 -2.29
CA LEU A 71 -24.61 -11.32 -1.76
C LEU A 71 -23.48 -11.31 -2.81
N TRP A 72 -23.81 -11.64 -4.07
CA TRP A 72 -22.85 -11.56 -5.18
C TRP A 72 -22.39 -10.12 -5.40
N LEU A 73 -23.32 -9.17 -5.43
CA LEU A 73 -23.03 -7.76 -5.57
C LEU A 73 -22.15 -7.25 -4.41
N ALA A 74 -22.40 -7.68 -3.17
CA ALA A 74 -21.59 -7.30 -2.02
C ALA A 74 -20.12 -7.73 -2.18
N VAL A 75 -19.90 -8.95 -2.65
CA VAL A 75 -18.55 -9.46 -2.95
C VAL A 75 -17.88 -8.60 -4.01
N GLN A 76 -18.58 -8.23 -5.09
CA GLN A 76 -18.06 -7.34 -6.13
C GLN A 76 -17.65 -5.98 -5.58
N GLN A 77 -18.49 -5.32 -4.77
CA GLN A 77 -18.17 -4.02 -4.18
C GLN A 77 -16.96 -4.08 -3.25
N ILE A 78 -16.85 -5.15 -2.47
CA ILE A 78 -15.70 -5.39 -1.58
C ILE A 78 -14.43 -5.62 -2.40
N LEU A 79 -14.49 -6.43 -3.47
CA LEU A 79 -13.34 -6.70 -4.33
C LEU A 79 -12.79 -5.44 -4.99
N ILE A 80 -13.65 -4.54 -5.48
CA ILE A 80 -13.22 -3.26 -6.08
C ILE A 80 -12.48 -2.42 -5.03
N GLY A 81 -13.06 -2.27 -3.82
CA GLY A 81 -12.41 -1.51 -2.75
C GLY A 81 -11.08 -2.11 -2.29
N ILE A 82 -11.00 -3.44 -2.19
CA ILE A 82 -9.76 -4.16 -1.89
C ILE A 82 -8.72 -3.94 -3.00
N ALA A 83 -9.11 -4.03 -4.27
CA ALA A 83 -8.20 -3.85 -5.40
C ALA A 83 -7.53 -2.47 -5.37
N LEU A 84 -8.30 -1.40 -5.14
CA LEU A 84 -7.75 -0.05 -5.02
C LEU A 84 -6.77 0.08 -3.86
N GLY A 85 -7.17 -0.35 -2.66
CA GLY A 85 -6.34 -0.21 -1.47
C GLY A 85 -5.09 -1.09 -1.51
N PHE A 86 -5.22 -2.34 -1.99
CA PHE A 86 -4.12 -3.30 -2.09
C PHE A 86 -3.08 -2.88 -3.13
N THR A 87 -3.50 -2.36 -4.28
CA THR A 87 -2.54 -1.83 -5.28
C THR A 87 -1.71 -0.69 -4.69
N MET A 88 -2.31 0.21 -3.91
CA MET A 88 -1.55 1.27 -3.25
C MET A 88 -0.59 0.76 -2.17
N GLN A 89 -0.87 -0.39 -1.55
CA GLN A 89 0.10 -1.01 -0.65
C GLN A 89 1.39 -1.42 -1.37
N PHE A 90 1.39 -1.62 -2.70
CA PHE A 90 2.61 -1.94 -3.44
C PHE A 90 3.64 -0.80 -3.37
N ALA A 91 3.20 0.46 -3.31
CA ALA A 91 4.10 1.60 -3.13
C ALA A 91 4.88 1.49 -1.82
N PHE A 92 4.14 1.23 -0.73
CA PHE A 92 4.71 1.11 0.61
C PHE A 92 5.52 -0.17 0.76
N ALA A 93 5.06 -1.27 0.15
CA ALA A 93 5.79 -2.53 0.12
C ALA A 93 7.13 -2.39 -0.60
N ALA A 94 7.21 -1.64 -1.71
CA ALA A 94 8.46 -1.39 -2.42
C ALA A 94 9.47 -0.64 -1.52
N VAL A 95 9.03 0.44 -0.88
CA VAL A 95 9.87 1.24 0.04
C VAL A 95 10.29 0.43 1.26
N ARG A 96 9.39 -0.37 1.82
CA ARG A 96 9.68 -1.28 2.93
C ARG A 96 10.73 -2.32 2.55
N THR A 97 10.55 -2.97 1.41
CA THR A 97 11.48 -3.98 0.88
C THR A 97 12.87 -3.36 0.68
N ALA A 98 12.95 -2.13 0.17
CA ALA A 98 14.21 -1.41 0.03
C ALA A 98 14.92 -1.21 1.40
N GLY A 99 14.17 -0.75 2.40
CA GLY A 99 14.70 -0.57 3.77
C GLY A 99 15.11 -1.88 4.44
N GLU A 100 14.42 -2.99 4.15
CA GLU A 100 14.80 -4.33 4.61
C GLU A 100 16.11 -4.79 3.99
N ILE A 101 16.24 -4.68 2.65
CA ILE A 101 17.46 -5.08 1.93
C ILE A 101 18.68 -4.28 2.42
N ILE A 102 18.52 -2.97 2.61
CA ILE A 102 19.58 -2.14 3.17
C ILE A 102 19.95 -2.59 4.60
N GLY A 103 18.94 -2.77 5.46
CA GLY A 103 19.16 -3.18 6.85
C GLY A 103 19.87 -4.54 6.97
N LEU A 104 19.58 -5.45 6.04
CA LEU A 104 20.26 -6.75 5.92
C LEU A 104 21.76 -6.57 5.62
N GLN A 105 22.13 -5.66 4.71
CA GLN A 105 23.54 -5.44 4.36
C GLN A 105 24.34 -4.70 5.43
N MET A 106 23.68 -3.84 6.21
CA MET A 106 24.31 -3.16 7.34
C MET A 106 24.51 -4.08 8.56
N GLY A 107 23.93 -5.29 8.55
CA GLY A 107 24.00 -6.22 9.68
C GLY A 107 22.99 -5.95 10.80
N LEU A 108 22.12 -4.94 10.64
CA LEU A 108 21.02 -4.64 11.58
C LEU A 108 20.01 -5.79 11.69
N SER A 109 19.85 -6.55 10.62
CA SER A 109 18.97 -7.73 10.56
C SER A 109 19.67 -9.04 10.91
N PHE A 110 20.89 -9.02 11.48
CA PHE A 110 21.54 -10.26 11.94
C PHE A 110 20.74 -10.90 13.09
N ALA A 111 20.16 -10.08 13.97
CA ALA A 111 19.33 -10.54 15.09
C ALA A 111 18.11 -11.36 14.64
N THR A 112 17.47 -10.98 13.53
CA THR A 112 16.28 -11.68 13.00
C THR A 112 16.59 -13.03 12.36
N PHE A 113 17.83 -13.24 11.88
CA PHE A 113 18.27 -14.55 11.38
C PHE A 113 18.66 -15.51 12.50
N VAL A 114 19.26 -14.99 13.57
CA VAL A 114 19.74 -15.80 14.69
C VAL A 114 18.61 -16.22 15.62
N ASP A 115 17.61 -15.35 15.83
CA ASP A 115 16.41 -15.66 16.60
C ASP A 115 15.13 -15.23 15.87
N PRO A 116 14.56 -16.12 15.02
CA PRO A 116 13.27 -15.90 14.37
C PRO A 116 12.08 -15.86 15.35
N ALA A 117 12.26 -16.35 16.59
CA ALA A 117 11.23 -16.31 17.62
C ALA A 117 11.22 -14.97 18.36
N SER A 118 12.28 -14.16 18.25
CA SER A 118 12.27 -12.78 18.71
C SER A 118 11.22 -12.00 17.90
N HIS A 119 10.28 -11.35 18.58
CA HIS A 119 9.18 -10.59 17.96
C HIS A 119 9.63 -9.29 17.25
N LEU A 120 10.85 -9.22 16.74
CA LEU A 120 11.35 -8.15 15.88
C LEU A 120 10.75 -8.32 14.48
N ASN A 121 9.44 -8.08 14.37
CA ASN A 121 8.64 -8.34 13.17
C ASN A 121 8.93 -7.37 11.99
N MET A 122 9.79 -6.36 12.18
CA MET A 122 10.13 -5.42 11.12
C MET A 122 11.50 -4.78 11.39
N PRO A 123 12.44 -4.81 10.43
CA PRO A 123 13.72 -4.13 10.57
C PRO A 123 13.55 -2.64 10.87
N VAL A 124 14.42 -2.09 11.74
CA VAL A 124 14.35 -0.70 12.19
C VAL A 124 14.33 0.28 11.02
N LEU A 125 15.19 0.03 10.02
CA LEU A 125 15.29 0.91 8.86
C LEU A 125 14.05 0.85 7.96
N ALA A 126 13.49 -0.35 7.74
CA ALA A 126 12.27 -0.52 6.98
C ALA A 126 11.12 0.29 7.59
N ARG A 127 11.02 0.32 8.92
CA ARG A 127 10.02 1.13 9.63
C ARG A 127 10.22 2.63 9.41
N ILE A 128 11.46 3.12 9.46
CA ILE A 128 11.75 4.55 9.22
C ILE A 128 11.38 4.92 7.78
N MET A 129 11.74 4.09 6.80
CA MET A 129 11.41 4.31 5.40
C MET A 129 9.89 4.32 5.15
N ASP A 130 9.17 3.39 5.78
CA ASP A 130 7.70 3.31 5.70
C ASP A 130 7.02 4.57 6.29
N MET A 131 7.50 5.04 7.45
CA MET A 131 7.00 6.29 8.05
C MET A 131 7.29 7.51 7.17
N LEU A 132 8.47 7.59 6.55
CA LEU A 132 8.80 8.69 5.62
C LEU A 132 7.91 8.66 4.37
N ALA A 133 7.72 7.48 3.77
CA ALA A 133 6.81 7.32 2.63
C ALA A 133 5.37 7.71 3.00
N LEU A 134 4.92 7.39 4.21
CA LEU A 134 3.61 7.79 4.72
C LEU A 134 3.49 9.31 4.84
N LEU A 135 4.48 9.98 5.40
CA LEU A 135 4.49 11.45 5.50
C LEU A 135 4.47 12.09 4.11
N LEU A 136 5.29 11.61 3.17
CA LEU A 136 5.30 12.10 1.79
C LEU A 136 3.95 11.89 1.11
N PHE A 137 3.34 10.72 1.29
CA PHE A 137 2.01 10.40 0.78
C PHE A 137 0.93 11.37 1.30
N LEU A 138 1.04 11.80 2.55
CA LEU A 138 0.15 12.83 3.12
C LEU A 138 0.43 14.22 2.52
N THR A 139 1.70 14.59 2.31
CA THR A 139 2.04 15.90 1.71
C THR A 139 1.53 16.05 0.28
N PHE A 140 1.52 14.96 -0.50
CA PHE A 140 1.00 14.95 -1.87
C PHE A 140 -0.52 14.77 -1.96
N ASN A 141 -1.22 14.69 -0.83
CA ASN A 141 -2.65 14.38 -0.78
C ASN A 141 -3.02 13.04 -1.44
N GLY A 142 -2.14 12.03 -1.37
CA GLY A 142 -2.40 10.73 -2.00
C GLY A 142 -3.68 10.05 -1.49
N HIS A 143 -4.09 10.34 -0.25
CA HIS A 143 -5.36 9.88 0.30
C HIS A 143 -6.58 10.52 -0.38
N LEU A 144 -6.49 11.81 -0.78
CA LEU A 144 -7.55 12.47 -1.54
C LEU A 144 -7.61 11.93 -2.97
N TRP A 145 -6.46 11.67 -3.59
CA TRP A 145 -6.39 11.04 -4.91
C TRP A 145 -7.03 9.64 -4.91
N LEU A 146 -6.79 8.84 -3.87
CA LEU A 146 -7.45 7.54 -3.70
C LEU A 146 -8.97 7.66 -3.59
N ILE A 147 -9.46 8.65 -2.85
CA ILE A 147 -10.91 8.89 -2.72
C ILE A 147 -11.48 9.35 -4.06
N SER A 148 -10.77 10.22 -4.79
CA SER A 148 -11.17 10.66 -6.14
C SER A 148 -11.30 9.47 -7.09
N LEU A 149 -10.28 8.61 -7.16
CA LEU A 149 -10.34 7.39 -7.98
C LEU A 149 -11.48 6.47 -7.56
N LEU A 150 -11.75 6.34 -6.26
CA LEU A 150 -12.89 5.58 -5.78
C LEU A 150 -14.23 6.19 -6.26
N VAL A 151 -14.36 7.51 -6.27
CA VAL A 151 -15.54 8.20 -6.83
C VAL A 151 -15.68 7.87 -8.31
N ASP A 152 -14.59 7.96 -9.07
CA ASP A 152 -14.58 7.62 -10.50
C ASP A 152 -15.01 6.17 -10.75
N THR A 153 -14.63 5.23 -9.87
CA THR A 153 -15.08 3.84 -9.98
C THR A 153 -16.60 3.66 -9.88
N PHE A 154 -17.34 4.57 -9.25
CA PHE A 154 -18.81 4.48 -9.25
C PHE A 154 -19.44 4.87 -10.58
N HIS A 155 -18.71 5.62 -11.41
CA HIS A 155 -19.13 5.98 -12.77
C HIS A 155 -18.67 4.93 -13.79
N THR A 156 -17.45 4.41 -13.68
CA THR A 156 -16.92 3.39 -14.60
C THR A 156 -17.43 1.99 -14.28
N LEU A 157 -17.60 1.67 -13.00
CA LEU A 157 -18.08 0.38 -12.49
C LEU A 157 -19.31 0.63 -11.59
N PRO A 158 -20.46 0.96 -12.21
CA PRO A 158 -21.69 1.23 -11.46
C PRO A 158 -22.11 0.02 -10.64
N ILE A 159 -22.94 0.27 -9.63
CA ILE A 159 -23.42 -0.80 -8.75
C ILE A 159 -24.52 -1.56 -9.51
N GLY A 160 -24.12 -2.65 -10.17
CA GLY A 160 -24.99 -3.44 -11.04
C GLY A 160 -24.49 -4.87 -11.21
N GLY A 161 -25.19 -5.64 -12.06
CA GLY A 161 -24.99 -7.08 -12.17
C GLY A 161 -23.93 -7.55 -13.15
N GLU A 162 -23.18 -6.65 -13.78
CA GLU A 162 -22.12 -7.05 -14.71
C GLU A 162 -20.91 -7.62 -13.96
N PRO A 163 -20.43 -8.81 -14.34
CA PRO A 163 -19.29 -9.44 -13.69
C PRO A 163 -17.99 -8.69 -13.97
N LEU A 164 -17.08 -8.70 -13.00
CA LEU A 164 -15.75 -8.13 -13.16
C LEU A 164 -14.94 -8.92 -14.19
N ASN A 165 -14.23 -8.22 -15.08
CA ASN A 165 -13.33 -8.84 -16.05
C ASN A 165 -12.10 -9.44 -15.34
N SER A 166 -11.81 -10.73 -15.61
CA SER A 166 -10.64 -11.45 -15.07
C SER A 166 -9.29 -10.82 -15.46
N ASN A 167 -9.21 -10.12 -16.58
CA ASN A 167 -7.96 -9.51 -17.06
C ASN A 167 -7.40 -8.45 -16.10
N ALA A 168 -8.26 -7.73 -15.39
CA ALA A 168 -7.85 -6.74 -14.41
C ALA A 168 -7.14 -7.36 -13.20
N PHE A 169 -7.57 -8.54 -12.76
CA PHE A 169 -6.87 -9.29 -11.70
C PHE A 169 -5.50 -9.78 -12.18
N LEU A 170 -5.38 -10.15 -13.46
CA LEU A 170 -4.08 -10.48 -14.05
C LEU A 170 -3.15 -9.25 -14.12
N ALA A 171 -3.67 -8.08 -14.47
CA ALA A 171 -2.91 -6.83 -14.42
C ALA A 171 -2.42 -6.51 -13.00
N LEU A 172 -3.28 -6.70 -11.99
CA LEU A 172 -2.93 -6.51 -10.58
C LEU A 172 -1.82 -7.47 -10.10
N THR A 173 -1.90 -8.75 -10.49
CA THR A 173 -0.85 -9.72 -10.13
C THR A 173 0.49 -9.40 -10.79
N LYS A 174 0.49 -8.90 -12.04
CA LYS A 174 1.70 -8.40 -12.70
C LYS A 174 2.27 -7.16 -12.00
N ALA A 175 1.42 -6.27 -11.49
CA ALA A 175 1.83 -5.10 -10.73
C ALA A 175 2.63 -5.45 -9.46
N GLY A 176 2.44 -6.64 -8.89
CA GLY A 176 3.26 -7.12 -7.77
C GLY A 176 4.77 -7.21 -8.09
N SER A 177 5.16 -7.36 -9.36
CA SER A 177 6.57 -7.34 -9.76
C SER A 177 7.25 -5.98 -9.54
N LEU A 178 6.47 -4.88 -9.58
CA LEU A 178 6.95 -3.53 -9.33
C LEU A 178 7.46 -3.36 -7.90
N ILE A 179 6.98 -4.16 -6.95
CA ILE A 179 7.46 -4.13 -5.56
C ILE A 179 8.96 -4.42 -5.50
N PHE A 180 9.40 -5.50 -6.14
CA PHE A 180 10.81 -5.90 -6.13
C PHE A 180 11.66 -4.99 -7.01
N LEU A 181 11.15 -4.58 -8.17
CA LEU A 181 11.85 -3.69 -9.08
C LEU A 181 12.12 -2.34 -8.40
N ASN A 182 11.07 -1.68 -7.89
CA ASN A 182 11.19 -0.38 -7.25
C ASN A 182 11.91 -0.46 -5.90
N GLY A 183 11.69 -1.54 -5.14
CA GLY A 183 12.42 -1.80 -3.90
C GLY A 183 13.92 -1.95 -4.14
N LEU A 184 14.32 -2.68 -5.19
CA LEU A 184 15.72 -2.80 -5.57
C LEU A 184 16.26 -1.46 -6.07
N MET A 185 15.55 -0.76 -6.97
CA MET A 185 15.99 0.53 -7.51
C MET A 185 16.32 1.56 -6.43
N LEU A 186 15.48 1.66 -5.38
CA LEU A 186 15.75 2.56 -4.26
C LEU A 186 16.98 2.12 -3.45
N ALA A 187 17.19 0.82 -3.28
CA ALA A 187 18.31 0.28 -2.50
C ALA A 187 19.62 0.15 -3.28
N LEU A 188 19.61 0.12 -4.62
CA LEU A 188 20.76 -0.09 -5.51
C LEU A 188 22.02 0.72 -5.15
N PRO A 189 21.96 2.06 -4.99
CA PRO A 189 23.16 2.85 -4.70
C PRO A 189 23.79 2.45 -3.36
N LEU A 190 22.98 2.12 -2.36
CA LEU A 190 23.50 1.71 -1.06
C LEU A 190 24.02 0.27 -1.09
N ILE A 191 23.30 -0.61 -1.78
CA ILE A 191 23.67 -2.02 -1.93
C ILE A 191 25.03 -2.15 -2.59
N THR A 192 25.25 -1.44 -3.69
CA THR A 192 26.51 -1.50 -4.43
C THR A 192 27.69 -1.04 -3.57
N LEU A 193 27.53 0.06 -2.84
CA LEU A 193 28.56 0.58 -1.93
C LEU A 193 28.84 -0.39 -0.77
N LEU A 194 27.82 -0.89 -0.09
CA LEU A 194 27.99 -1.84 1.01
C LEU A 194 28.56 -3.18 0.54
N LEU A 195 28.22 -3.63 -0.66
CA LEU A 195 28.82 -4.81 -1.28
C LEU A 195 30.32 -4.60 -1.51
N THR A 196 30.73 -3.46 -2.08
CA THR A 196 32.16 -3.15 -2.27
C THR A 196 32.92 -3.09 -0.94
N LEU A 197 32.31 -2.54 0.10
CA LEU A 197 32.89 -2.49 1.44
C LEU A 197 33.05 -3.89 2.04
N ASN A 198 32.05 -4.76 1.90
CA ASN A 198 32.13 -6.15 2.35
C ASN A 198 33.22 -6.94 1.60
N LEU A 199 33.37 -6.72 0.28
CA LEU A 199 34.45 -7.32 -0.51
C LEU A 199 35.83 -6.83 -0.05
N ALA A 200 35.97 -5.52 0.23
CA ALA A 200 37.21 -4.95 0.75
C ALA A 200 37.59 -5.56 2.12
N LEU A 201 36.62 -5.71 3.03
CA LEU A 201 36.82 -6.38 4.31
C LEU A 201 37.21 -7.86 4.13
N GLY A 202 36.60 -8.56 3.19
CA GLY A 202 36.94 -9.95 2.85
C GLY A 202 38.39 -10.10 2.36
N LEU A 203 38.87 -9.18 1.53
CA LEU A 203 40.27 -9.14 1.10
C LEU A 203 41.22 -8.85 2.27
N LEU A 204 40.82 -7.95 3.17
CA LEU A 204 41.59 -7.58 4.35
C LEU A 204 41.77 -8.78 5.30
N ASN A 205 40.72 -9.57 5.52
CA ASN A 205 40.78 -10.82 6.29
C ASN A 205 41.80 -11.82 5.74
N ARG A 206 42.00 -11.85 4.42
CA ARG A 206 43.02 -12.72 3.81
C ARG A 206 44.44 -12.25 4.13
N MET A 207 44.66 -10.95 4.26
CA MET A 207 45.98 -10.36 4.56
C MET A 207 46.30 -10.36 6.05
N ALA A 208 45.29 -10.17 6.90
CA ALA A 208 45.42 -10.11 8.35
C ALA A 208 44.32 -10.95 9.02
N PRO A 209 44.49 -12.28 9.12
CA PRO A 209 43.46 -13.20 9.62
C PRO A 209 43.12 -12.99 11.10
N GLN A 210 43.94 -12.25 11.83
CA GLN A 210 43.68 -11.83 13.21
C GLN A 210 42.56 -10.78 13.32
N LEU A 211 42.20 -10.11 12.23
CA LEU A 211 41.08 -9.18 12.20
C LEU A 211 39.79 -9.95 11.95
N SER A 212 39.01 -10.15 13.01
CA SER A 212 37.70 -10.77 12.84
C SER A 212 36.73 -9.77 12.19
N ILE A 213 36.01 -10.24 11.16
CA ILE A 213 34.93 -9.46 10.51
C ILE A 213 33.89 -9.01 11.55
N PHE A 214 33.71 -9.79 12.62
CA PHE A 214 32.79 -9.43 13.70
C PHE A 214 33.25 -8.21 14.51
N VAL A 215 34.56 -8.03 14.72
CA VAL A 215 35.10 -6.92 15.51
C VAL A 215 35.19 -5.63 14.69
N ILE A 216 35.53 -5.71 13.39
CA ILE A 216 35.79 -4.52 12.57
C ILE A 216 34.70 -4.28 11.52
N GLY A 217 34.17 -5.35 10.92
CA GLY A 217 33.23 -5.25 9.82
C GLY A 217 31.90 -4.63 10.21
N PHE A 218 31.24 -5.12 11.27
CA PHE A 218 29.94 -4.58 11.70
C PHE A 218 29.98 -3.10 12.11
N PRO A 219 30.92 -2.62 12.94
CA PRO A 219 31.01 -1.19 13.24
C PRO A 219 31.24 -0.33 11.98
N LEU A 220 32.03 -0.83 11.03
CA LEU A 220 32.32 -0.12 9.79
C LEU A 220 31.12 -0.09 8.83
N THR A 221 30.47 -1.23 8.56
CA THR A 221 29.30 -1.32 7.68
C THR A 221 28.13 -0.50 8.22
N LEU A 222 27.95 -0.48 9.54
CA LEU A 222 26.89 0.28 10.20
C LEU A 222 27.15 1.78 10.10
N THR A 223 28.35 2.26 10.43
CA THR A 223 28.69 3.70 10.34
C THR A 223 28.62 4.22 8.91
N VAL A 224 29.14 3.45 7.94
CA VAL A 224 29.06 3.80 6.52
C VAL A 224 27.61 3.71 6.02
N GLY A 225 26.84 2.70 6.41
CA GLY A 225 25.45 2.58 5.99
C GLY A 225 24.58 3.74 6.49
N ILE A 226 24.74 4.15 7.76
CA ILE A 226 24.01 5.32 8.30
C ILE A 226 24.43 6.61 7.60
N SER A 227 25.72 6.83 7.35
CA SER A 227 26.19 8.06 6.70
C SER A 227 25.72 8.16 5.25
N LEU A 228 25.76 7.04 4.51
CA LEU A 228 25.22 6.96 3.15
C LEU A 228 23.70 7.16 3.14
N MET A 229 22.99 6.60 4.12
CA MET A 229 21.54 6.80 4.22
C MET A 229 21.17 8.26 4.45
N ALA A 230 21.92 8.95 5.32
CA ALA A 230 21.75 10.38 5.55
C ALA A 230 22.01 11.19 4.27
N ALA A 231 23.03 10.83 3.49
CA ALA A 231 23.36 11.49 2.23
C ALA A 231 22.32 11.25 1.12
N LEU A 232 21.71 10.07 1.07
CA LEU A 232 20.72 9.69 0.06
C LEU A 232 19.28 10.04 0.42
N MET A 233 19.03 10.50 1.66
CA MET A 233 17.70 10.89 2.12
C MET A 233 16.96 11.84 1.17
N PRO A 234 17.60 12.86 0.55
CA PRO A 234 16.91 13.76 -0.38
C PRO A 234 16.36 13.07 -1.64
N LEU A 235 17.00 11.99 -2.10
CA LEU A 235 16.58 11.28 -3.31
C LEU A 235 15.29 10.47 -3.09
N ILE A 236 14.99 10.12 -1.84
CA ILE A 236 13.79 9.33 -1.49
C ILE A 236 12.53 10.12 -1.84
N ALA A 237 12.51 11.44 -1.62
CA ALA A 237 11.35 12.28 -1.90
C ALA A 237 10.97 12.23 -3.40
N SER A 238 11.94 12.48 -4.29
CA SER A 238 11.70 12.40 -5.73
C SER A 238 11.34 10.99 -6.17
N PHE A 239 11.97 9.96 -5.61
CA PHE A 239 11.64 8.58 -5.95
C PHE A 239 10.21 8.22 -5.56
N CYS A 240 9.78 8.58 -4.35
CA CYS A 240 8.42 8.33 -3.88
C CYS A 240 7.37 9.03 -4.76
N GLU A 241 7.63 10.25 -5.22
CA GLU A 241 6.74 10.94 -6.16
C GLU A 241 6.54 10.14 -7.46
N HIS A 242 7.63 9.67 -8.07
CA HIS A 242 7.57 8.84 -9.27
C HIS A 242 6.83 7.53 -9.00
N LEU A 243 7.16 6.85 -7.90
CA LEU A 243 6.52 5.59 -7.50
C LEU A 243 5.01 5.74 -7.30
N PHE A 244 4.58 6.81 -6.60
CA PHE A 244 3.15 7.06 -6.41
C PHE A 244 2.47 7.38 -7.75
N SER A 245 3.10 8.19 -8.61
CA SER A 245 2.54 8.51 -9.92
C SER A 245 2.36 7.27 -10.81
N GLU A 246 3.35 6.37 -10.84
CA GLU A 246 3.29 5.12 -11.61
C GLU A 246 2.14 4.23 -11.14
N ILE A 247 1.96 4.11 -9.82
CA ILE A 247 0.90 3.28 -9.24
C ILE A 247 -0.48 3.91 -9.45
N PHE A 248 -0.60 5.24 -9.38
CA PHE A 248 -1.86 5.92 -9.70
C PHE A 248 -2.23 5.77 -11.18
N ASN A 249 -1.26 5.85 -12.09
CA ASN A 249 -1.50 5.60 -13.52
C ASN A 249 -1.94 4.15 -13.75
N LEU A 250 -1.27 3.19 -13.11
CA LEU A 250 -1.64 1.78 -13.18
C LEU A 250 -3.06 1.53 -12.66
N LEU A 251 -3.44 2.18 -11.55
CA LEU A 251 -4.81 2.13 -11.04
C LEU A 251 -5.82 2.69 -12.03
N ALA A 252 -5.54 3.85 -12.64
CA ALA A 252 -6.41 4.46 -13.63
C ALA A 252 -6.58 3.56 -14.86
N ASP A 253 -5.49 2.97 -15.35
CA ASP A 253 -5.51 2.03 -16.48
C ASP A 253 -6.36 0.79 -16.16
N ILE A 254 -6.13 0.14 -15.00
CA ILE A 254 -6.90 -1.03 -14.57
C ILE A 254 -8.40 -0.71 -14.45
N ILE A 255 -8.75 0.45 -13.90
CA ILE A 255 -10.15 0.88 -13.76
C ILE A 255 -10.78 1.12 -15.14
N SER A 256 -10.03 1.64 -16.10
CA SER A 256 -10.49 1.91 -17.45
C SER A 256 -10.66 0.66 -18.31
N GLU A 257 -9.87 -0.39 -18.07
CA GLU A 257 -9.94 -1.67 -18.80
C GLU A 257 -11.01 -2.62 -18.22
N LEU A 258 -11.39 -2.46 -16.95
CA LEU A 258 -12.38 -3.27 -16.26
C LEU A 258 -13.78 -3.34 -16.92
N PRO A 259 -14.37 -2.24 -17.46
CA PRO A 259 -15.73 -2.24 -18.02
C PRO A 259 -15.87 -2.75 -19.46
N LEU A 260 -14.79 -3.12 -20.17
CA LEU A 260 -14.84 -3.45 -21.62
C LEU A 260 -15.26 -4.90 -21.94
N ILE A 261 -16.40 -5.39 -21.44
CA ILE A 261 -17.02 -6.63 -21.96
C ILE A 261 -18.36 -6.31 -22.63
#